data_AF-A0A3D1WK64-F1
#
_entry.id   AF-A0A3D1WK64-F1
#
_cell.length_a   1.000
_cell.length_b   1.000
_cell.length_c   1.000
_cell.angle_alpha   90.00
_cell.angle_beta   90.00
_cell.angle_gamma   90.00
#
_symmetry.space_group_name_H-M   'P 1'
#
loop_
_entity.id
_entity.type
_entity.pdbx_description
1 polymer ?
#
loop_
_entity_poly.entity_id
_entity_poly.type
_entity_poly.pdbx_seq_one_letter_code
_entity_poly.pdbx_strand_id
1 'polypeptide(L)'
;MANEELMLDHEMVKRKKKAGKITALIALVLTAVLAVLIIIAACVPVNLKPNIDAPDRIAVYNQTARYGEFEKDRDQYNSFMEKFNNMYDASYLVSLFSGRLGSYNVEGQKENVLLSKVMSDELQKGYYVEFKYDQPQTLKNQDGSIHYSIYASNETLTYTSVYFAISETDRLNTLNIYIPVKYRSKSDTYALHISQKANTHDIFEHITDYKTF
;
A
#
# COMPACT_ATOMS: atom_id res chain seq x y z
N MET A 1 -7.63 -58.86 -45.11
CA MET A 1 -8.15 -57.48 -45.20
C MET A 1 -8.98 -57.10 -43.97
N ALA A 2 -10.12 -57.73 -43.66
CA ALA A 2 -10.95 -57.35 -42.49
C ALA A 2 -10.25 -57.41 -41.11
N ASN A 3 -9.33 -58.36 -40.89
CA ASN A 3 -8.60 -58.49 -39.62
C ASN A 3 -7.48 -57.43 -39.43
N GLU A 4 -6.94 -56.87 -40.50
CA GLU A 4 -5.89 -55.83 -40.40
C GLU A 4 -6.48 -54.46 -40.08
N GLU A 5 -7.63 -54.11 -40.69
CA GLU A 5 -8.36 -52.87 -40.35
C GLU A 5 -8.81 -52.87 -38.87
N LEU A 6 -9.30 -54.02 -38.38
CA LEU A 6 -9.77 -54.16 -37.00
C LEU A 6 -8.62 -54.06 -35.98
N MET A 7 -7.41 -54.51 -36.35
CA MET A 7 -6.21 -54.36 -35.53
C MET A 7 -5.71 -52.90 -35.50
N LEU A 8 -5.72 -52.22 -36.65
CA LEU A 8 -5.33 -50.81 -36.79
C LEU A 8 -6.24 -49.87 -35.99
N ASP A 9 -7.55 -50.08 -36.05
CA ASP A 9 -8.51 -49.30 -35.25
C ASP A 9 -8.31 -49.50 -33.75
N HIS A 10 -8.03 -50.74 -33.33
CA HIS A 10 -7.80 -51.05 -31.92
C HIS A 10 -6.48 -50.45 -31.38
N GLU A 11 -5.45 -50.33 -32.22
CA GLU A 11 -4.22 -49.60 -31.89
C GLU A 11 -4.45 -48.09 -31.83
N MET A 12 -5.17 -47.52 -32.80
CA MET A 12 -5.45 -46.07 -32.85
C MET A 12 -6.27 -45.62 -31.64
N VAL A 13 -7.27 -46.39 -31.21
CA VAL A 13 -8.07 -46.11 -30.01
C VAL A 13 -7.22 -46.20 -28.73
N LYS A 14 -6.31 -47.19 -28.64
CA LYS A 14 -5.37 -47.30 -27.51
C LYS A 14 -4.41 -46.11 -27.44
N ARG A 15 -3.87 -45.65 -28.59
CA ARG A 15 -2.98 -44.47 -28.65
C ARG A 15 -3.70 -43.18 -28.27
N LYS A 16 -4.94 -42.96 -28.75
CA LYS A 16 -5.77 -41.80 -28.34
C LYS A 16 -6.11 -41.83 -26.84
N LYS A 17 -6.47 -42.99 -26.28
CA LYS A 17 -6.70 -43.14 -24.83
C LYS A 17 -5.43 -42.90 -24.00
N LYS A 18 -4.26 -43.37 -24.46
CA LYS A 18 -2.97 -43.09 -23.79
C LYS A 18 -2.61 -41.60 -23.87
N ALA A 19 -2.79 -40.96 -25.03
CA ALA A 19 -2.54 -39.53 -25.20
C ALA A 19 -3.44 -38.70 -24.26
N GLY A 20 -4.75 -39.00 -24.18
CA GLY A 20 -5.66 -38.32 -23.25
C GLY A 20 -5.27 -38.48 -21.77
N LYS A 21 -4.75 -39.65 -21.38
CA LYS A 21 -4.22 -39.87 -20.01
C LYS A 21 -2.96 -39.06 -19.74
N ILE A 22 -2.05 -38.94 -20.71
CA ILE A 22 -0.82 -38.13 -20.59
C ILE A 22 -1.17 -36.65 -20.50
N THR A 23 -2.09 -36.14 -21.34
CA THR A 23 -2.55 -34.75 -21.27
C THR A 23 -3.23 -34.45 -19.95
N ALA A 24 -4.05 -35.37 -19.42
CA ALA A 24 -4.69 -35.22 -18.11
C ALA A 24 -3.66 -35.20 -16.97
N LEU A 25 -2.61 -36.04 -17.04
CA LEU A 25 -1.52 -36.05 -16.07
C LEU A 25 -0.74 -34.73 -16.10
N ILE A 26 -0.39 -34.23 -17.29
CA ILE A 26 0.31 -32.95 -17.46
C ILE A 26 -0.55 -31.80 -16.92
N ALA A 27 -1.84 -31.77 -17.25
CA ALA A 27 -2.77 -30.77 -16.73
C ALA A 27 -2.82 -30.80 -15.19
N LEU A 28 -2.91 -31.99 -14.59
CA LEU A 28 -2.96 -32.14 -13.13
C LEU A 28 -1.65 -31.69 -12.46
N VAL A 29 -0.49 -32.02 -13.04
CA VAL A 29 0.82 -31.54 -12.56
C VAL A 29 0.91 -30.02 -12.66
N LEU A 30 0.50 -29.42 -13.78
CA LEU A 30 0.47 -27.96 -13.95
C LEU A 30 -0.46 -27.29 -12.93
N THR A 31 -1.65 -27.86 -12.69
CA THR A 31 -2.58 -27.35 -11.67
C THR A 31 -1.99 -27.45 -10.27
N ALA A 32 -1.31 -28.55 -9.94
CA ALA A 32 -0.65 -28.72 -8.64
C ALA A 32 0.47 -27.68 -8.45
N VAL A 33 1.32 -27.48 -9.47
CA VAL A 33 2.37 -26.44 -9.44
C VAL A 33 1.76 -25.04 -9.27
N LEU A 34 0.70 -24.74 -10.02
CA LEU A 34 0.02 -23.44 -9.91
C LEU A 34 -0.59 -23.23 -8.51
N ALA A 35 -1.20 -24.27 -7.94
CA ALA A 35 -1.76 -24.21 -6.59
C ALA A 35 -0.66 -23.93 -5.55
N VAL A 36 0.50 -24.59 -5.66
CA VAL A 36 1.65 -24.34 -4.78
C VAL A 36 2.15 -22.89 -4.92
N LEU A 37 2.27 -22.38 -6.15
CA LEU A 37 2.68 -20.99 -6.39
C LEU A 37 1.69 -19.98 -5.80
N ILE A 38 0.39 -20.24 -5.90
CA ILE A 38 -0.66 -19.39 -5.31
C ILE A 38 -0.55 -19.40 -3.79
N ILE A 39 -0.34 -20.56 -3.16
CA ILE A 39 -0.17 -20.66 -1.70
C ILE A 39 1.08 -19.90 -1.25
N ILE A 40 2.21 -20.07 -1.94
CA ILE A 40 3.44 -19.33 -1.64
C ILE A 40 3.20 -17.82 -1.78
N ALA A 41 2.57 -17.36 -2.87
CA ALA A 41 2.27 -15.94 -3.06
C ALA A 41 1.23 -15.39 -2.07
N ALA A 42 0.36 -16.23 -1.51
CA ALA A 42 -0.54 -15.85 -0.43
C ALA A 42 0.19 -15.70 0.91
N CYS A 43 1.23 -16.51 1.15
CA CYS A 43 1.96 -16.54 2.41
C CYS A 43 3.18 -15.60 2.45
N VAL A 44 3.75 -15.21 1.31
CA VAL A 44 4.90 -14.29 1.27
C VAL A 44 4.39 -12.86 1.48
N PRO A 45 4.73 -12.21 2.62
CA PRO A 45 4.39 -10.82 2.84
C PRO A 45 5.30 -9.93 1.97
N VAL A 46 4.71 -8.86 1.45
CA VAL A 46 5.42 -7.77 0.78
C VAL A 46 5.10 -6.50 1.56
N ASN A 47 6.14 -5.76 1.88
CA ASN A 47 5.98 -4.46 2.50
C ASN A 47 5.81 -3.39 1.41
N LEU A 48 4.64 -2.75 1.37
CA LEU A 48 4.31 -1.73 0.37
C LEU A 48 4.63 -0.31 0.83
N LYS A 49 5.24 -0.15 2.01
CA LYS A 49 5.46 1.14 2.68
C LYS A 49 6.03 2.20 1.73
N PRO A 50 5.45 3.41 1.73
CA PRO A 50 5.97 4.50 0.93
C PRO A 50 7.32 5.00 1.48
N ASN A 51 8.16 5.55 0.61
CA ASN A 51 9.45 6.10 0.99
C ASN A 51 9.26 7.49 1.61
N ILE A 52 8.81 7.49 2.86
CA ILE A 52 8.63 8.65 3.72
C ILE A 52 9.61 8.49 4.88
N ASP A 53 10.42 9.52 5.11
CA ASP A 53 11.40 9.54 6.18
C ASP A 53 10.70 9.45 7.56
N ALA A 54 11.38 8.94 8.58
CA ALA A 54 10.78 8.85 9.91
C ALA A 54 10.56 10.27 10.49
N PRO A 55 9.37 10.60 11.02
CA PRO A 55 9.08 11.92 11.55
C PRO A 55 9.84 12.20 12.85
N ASP A 56 10.04 13.46 13.18
CA ASP A 56 10.61 13.85 14.47
C ASP A 56 9.54 13.80 15.58
N ARG A 57 8.27 14.08 15.20
CA ARG A 57 7.11 14.05 16.10
C ARG A 57 5.87 13.50 15.41
N ILE A 58 5.02 12.84 16.18
CA ILE A 58 3.76 12.26 15.71
C ILE A 58 2.64 12.90 16.51
N ALA A 59 1.83 13.74 15.89
CA ALA A 59 0.64 14.30 16.52
C ALA A 59 -0.61 13.52 16.08
N VAL A 60 -1.48 13.24 17.03
CA VAL A 60 -2.74 12.54 16.81
C VAL A 60 -3.88 13.50 17.09
N TYR A 61 -4.88 13.50 16.22
CA TYR A 61 -6.07 14.33 16.33
C TYR A 61 -7.31 13.46 16.25
N ASN A 62 -8.38 13.91 16.92
CA ASN A 62 -9.72 13.42 16.70
C ASN A 62 -10.54 14.62 16.22
N GLN A 63 -10.95 14.59 14.95
CA GLN A 63 -11.52 15.75 14.26
C GLN A 63 -10.59 16.96 14.42
N THR A 64 -11.07 18.12 14.86
CA THR A 64 -10.23 19.32 15.02
C THR A 64 -9.44 19.32 16.35
N ALA A 65 -9.74 18.42 17.28
CA ALA A 65 -9.13 18.42 18.60
C ALA A 65 -7.84 17.59 18.62
N ARG A 66 -6.78 18.16 19.21
CA ARG A 66 -5.55 17.42 19.46
C ARG A 66 -5.79 16.36 20.52
N TYR A 67 -5.46 15.11 20.17
CA TYR A 67 -5.64 13.95 21.02
C TYR A 67 -4.35 13.60 21.78
N GLY A 68 -3.18 13.70 21.12
CA GLY A 68 -1.87 13.42 21.71
C GLY A 68 -0.70 13.84 20.81
N GLU A 69 0.51 13.77 21.35
CA GLU A 69 1.76 13.88 20.58
C GLU A 69 2.85 12.98 21.17
N PHE A 70 3.63 12.33 20.29
CA PHE A 70 4.74 11.46 20.63
C PHE A 70 6.03 12.00 19.99
N GLU A 71 7.07 12.15 20.81
CA GLU A 71 8.40 12.59 20.37
C GLU A 71 9.31 11.37 20.13
N LYS A 72 10.25 11.49 19.18
CA LYS A 72 11.11 10.40 18.70
C LYS A 72 11.82 9.57 19.78
N ASP A 73 12.17 10.19 20.90
CA ASP A 73 12.92 9.55 22.00
C ASP A 73 12.01 8.89 23.05
N ARG A 74 10.71 8.75 22.77
CA ARG A 74 9.72 8.18 23.68
C ARG A 74 9.27 6.78 23.25
N ASP A 75 8.98 5.91 24.20
CA ASP A 75 8.49 4.55 23.93
C ASP A 75 7.20 4.52 23.11
N GLN A 76 6.32 5.51 23.32
CA GLN A 76 5.09 5.65 22.55
C GLN A 76 5.37 5.90 21.06
N TYR A 77 6.41 6.68 20.74
CA TYR A 77 6.81 6.92 19.36
C TYR A 77 7.31 5.64 18.70
N ASN A 78 8.17 4.89 19.39
CA ASN A 78 8.72 3.65 18.86
C ASN A 78 7.61 2.61 18.60
N SER A 79 6.70 2.47 19.56
CA SER A 79 5.54 1.57 19.46
C SER A 79 4.60 1.98 18.32
N PHE A 80 4.36 3.28 18.14
CA PHE A 80 3.58 3.79 17.02
C PHE A 80 4.27 3.48 15.69
N MET A 81 5.57 3.76 15.58
CA MET A 81 6.33 3.56 14.34
C MET A 81 6.43 2.09 13.95
N GLU A 82 6.52 1.18 14.92
CA GLU A 82 6.43 -0.26 14.68
C GLU A 82 5.09 -0.63 14.02
N LYS A 83 3.97 -0.20 14.60
CA LYS A 83 2.63 -0.41 14.04
C LYS A 83 2.46 0.23 12.66
N PHE A 84 2.98 1.44 12.48
CA PHE A 84 3.01 2.12 11.18
C PHE A 84 3.84 1.38 10.14
N ASN A 85 4.92 0.70 10.51
CA ASN A 85 5.68 -0.09 9.56
C ASN A 85 4.96 -1.38 9.16
N ASN A 86 4.25 -1.99 10.12
CA ASN A 86 3.56 -3.28 9.94
C ASN A 86 2.20 -3.12 9.23
N MET A 87 1.57 -1.94 9.25
CA MET A 87 0.26 -1.73 8.62
C MET A 87 0.26 -1.89 7.09
N TYR A 88 1.44 -1.88 6.47
CA TYR A 88 1.66 -2.05 5.03
C TYR A 88 1.97 -3.49 4.62
N ASP A 89 2.05 -4.42 5.58
CA ASP A 89 2.30 -5.81 5.28
C ASP A 89 1.06 -6.42 4.62
N ALA A 90 1.19 -6.74 3.33
CA ALA A 90 0.16 -7.38 2.53
C ALA A 90 0.73 -8.64 1.87
N SER A 91 -0.12 -9.63 1.58
CA SER A 91 0.32 -10.78 0.79
C SER A 91 0.70 -10.35 -0.63
N TYR A 92 1.67 -11.06 -1.23
CA TYR A 92 2.10 -10.81 -2.62
C TYR A 92 0.92 -10.86 -3.61
N LEU A 93 -0.07 -11.73 -3.39
CA LEU A 93 -1.31 -11.77 -4.18
C LEU A 93 -2.13 -10.49 -4.06
N VAL A 94 -2.29 -9.93 -2.86
CA VAL A 94 -3.01 -8.65 -2.67
C VAL A 94 -2.27 -7.52 -3.38
N SER A 95 -0.93 -7.50 -3.31
CA SER A 95 -0.11 -6.53 -4.05
C SER A 95 -0.28 -6.66 -5.57
N LEU A 96 -0.24 -7.89 -6.10
CA LEU A 96 -0.50 -8.21 -7.51
C LEU A 96 -1.85 -7.68 -8.00
N PHE A 97 -2.93 -8.03 -7.30
CA PHE A 97 -4.29 -7.69 -7.72
C PHE A 97 -4.68 -6.24 -7.42
N SER A 98 -3.95 -5.55 -6.55
CA SER A 98 -4.11 -4.11 -6.32
C SER A 98 -3.38 -3.25 -7.37
N GLY A 99 -2.66 -3.86 -8.31
CA GLY A 99 -1.92 -3.16 -9.36
C GLY A 99 -0.68 -2.42 -8.85
N ARG A 100 -0.18 -2.78 -7.65
CA ARG A 100 0.89 -2.07 -6.93
C ARG A 100 2.00 -3.02 -6.48
N LEU A 101 2.42 -3.90 -7.39
CA LEU A 101 3.65 -4.68 -7.19
C LEU A 101 4.86 -3.73 -7.21
N GLY A 102 5.32 -3.33 -6.03
CA GLY A 102 6.57 -2.61 -5.87
C GLY A 102 6.62 -1.19 -6.46
N SER A 103 5.47 -0.56 -6.71
CA SER A 103 5.40 0.87 -7.06
C SER A 103 4.20 1.56 -6.38
N TYR A 104 4.43 2.70 -5.75
CA TYR A 104 3.41 3.68 -5.43
C TYR A 104 3.56 4.89 -6.34
N ASN A 105 2.43 5.53 -6.66
CA ASN A 105 2.40 6.76 -7.41
C ASN A 105 2.09 7.92 -6.47
N VAL A 106 2.79 9.04 -6.69
CA VAL A 106 2.42 10.33 -6.11
C VAL A 106 1.38 10.94 -7.05
N GLU A 107 0.19 11.16 -6.53
CA GLU A 107 -0.97 11.69 -7.23
C GLU A 107 -1.28 13.13 -6.73
N GLY A 108 -2.22 13.81 -7.39
CA GLY A 108 -2.72 15.13 -6.95
C GLY A 108 -2.00 16.36 -7.53
N GLN A 109 -0.82 16.20 -8.17
CA GLN A 109 -0.10 17.34 -8.74
C GLN A 109 -0.92 18.11 -9.80
N LYS A 110 -1.60 17.41 -10.72
CA LYS A 110 -2.45 18.03 -11.76
C LYS A 110 -3.78 18.55 -11.23
N GLU A 111 -4.31 17.89 -10.21
CA GLU A 111 -5.66 18.10 -9.70
C GLU A 111 -5.76 19.31 -8.79
N ASN A 112 -4.62 19.83 -8.29
CA ASN A 112 -4.56 21.01 -7.43
C ASN A 112 -5.51 20.89 -6.23
N VAL A 113 -5.49 19.74 -5.56
CA VAL A 113 -6.31 19.50 -4.38
C VAL A 113 -5.82 20.38 -3.24
N LEU A 114 -6.70 21.23 -2.70
CA LEU A 114 -6.38 22.11 -1.57
C LEU A 114 -6.28 21.30 -0.28
N LEU A 115 -5.24 21.55 0.52
CA LEU A 115 -5.09 20.90 1.82
C LEU A 115 -6.30 21.16 2.73
N SER A 116 -6.84 22.38 2.74
CA SER A 116 -8.01 22.74 3.55
C SER A 116 -9.23 21.86 3.24
N LYS A 117 -9.42 21.49 1.98
CA LYS A 117 -10.50 20.59 1.55
C LYS A 117 -10.24 19.15 2.00
N VAL A 118 -9.01 18.66 1.89
CA VAL A 118 -8.64 17.34 2.42
C VAL A 118 -8.86 17.27 3.94
N MET A 119 -8.50 18.34 4.65
CA MET A 119 -8.73 18.43 6.09
C MET A 119 -10.21 18.28 6.42
N SER A 120 -11.11 19.04 5.76
CA SER A 120 -12.55 18.98 6.04
C SER A 120 -13.21 17.68 5.57
N ASP A 121 -12.85 17.21 4.37
CA ASP A 121 -13.59 16.17 3.67
C ASP A 121 -13.11 14.76 4.02
N GLU A 122 -11.90 14.62 4.56
CA GLU A 122 -11.30 13.30 4.81
C GLU A 122 -10.72 13.17 6.21
N LEU A 123 -9.80 14.05 6.60
CA LEU A 123 -9.03 13.88 7.84
C LEU A 123 -9.86 14.22 9.09
N GLN A 124 -10.56 15.36 9.10
CA GLN A 124 -11.31 15.85 10.27
C GLN A 124 -12.66 15.14 10.47
N LYS A 125 -12.93 14.04 9.77
CA LYS A 125 -14.10 13.18 10.00
C LYS A 125 -13.94 12.22 11.17
N GLY A 126 -12.72 12.00 11.64
CA GLY A 126 -12.41 11.08 12.72
C GLY A 126 -10.98 11.22 13.20
N TYR A 127 -10.35 10.10 13.55
CA TYR A 127 -8.95 10.08 13.96
C TYR A 127 -8.02 10.25 12.76
N TYR A 128 -7.04 11.14 12.89
CA TYR A 128 -5.95 11.26 11.92
C TYR A 128 -4.63 11.59 12.60
N VAL A 129 -3.56 11.36 11.85
CA VAL A 129 -2.18 11.54 12.27
C VAL A 129 -1.55 12.62 11.45
N GLU A 130 -0.71 13.40 12.11
CA GLU A 130 0.25 14.31 11.52
C GLU A 130 1.65 13.86 11.91
N PHE A 131 2.43 13.45 10.92
CA PHE A 131 3.87 13.33 11.02
C PHE A 131 4.48 14.70 10.84
N LYS A 132 5.32 15.13 11.80
CA LYS A 132 5.98 16.44 11.79
C LYS A 132 7.49 16.24 11.68
N TYR A 133 8.11 17.07 10.86
CA TYR A 133 9.55 17.11 10.65
C TYR A 133 10.08 18.49 11.03
N ASP A 134 11.19 18.50 11.76
CA ASP A 134 11.84 19.74 12.19
C ASP A 134 12.60 20.41 11.03
N GLN A 135 12.98 19.62 10.02
CA GLN A 135 13.60 20.08 8.78
C GLN A 135 12.74 19.73 7.57
N PRO A 136 12.72 20.56 6.51
CA PRO A 136 12.05 20.22 5.26
C PRO A 136 12.58 18.91 4.67
N GLN A 137 11.67 17.98 4.41
CA GLN A 137 11.94 16.72 3.74
C GLN A 137 11.71 16.87 2.24
N THR A 138 12.35 16.01 1.45
CA THR A 138 12.12 15.92 0.01
C THR A 138 11.23 14.73 -0.32
N LEU A 139 10.28 14.93 -1.23
CA LEU A 139 9.46 13.83 -1.71
C LEU A 139 10.29 12.87 -2.57
N LYS A 140 10.23 11.57 -2.25
CA LYS A 140 10.95 10.52 -2.94
C LYS A 140 9.97 9.59 -3.67
N ASN A 141 10.37 9.10 -4.83
CA ASN A 141 9.77 7.95 -5.47
C ASN A 141 10.16 6.67 -4.71
N GLN A 142 9.51 5.55 -5.06
CA GLN A 142 9.78 4.28 -4.40
C GLN A 142 11.23 3.80 -4.56
N ASP A 143 11.87 4.07 -5.69
CA ASP A 143 13.28 3.75 -5.93
C ASP A 143 14.26 4.66 -5.15
N GLY A 144 13.73 5.62 -4.37
CA GLY A 144 14.51 6.61 -3.63
C GLY A 144 14.94 7.82 -4.44
N SER A 145 14.63 7.86 -5.74
CA SER A 145 14.89 9.05 -6.56
C SER A 145 14.00 10.23 -6.11
N ILE A 146 14.49 11.45 -6.30
CA ILE A 146 13.73 12.66 -5.95
C ILE A 146 12.50 12.79 -6.87
N HIS A 147 11.34 13.05 -6.27
CA HIS A 147 10.12 13.36 -6.99
C HIS A 147 10.04 14.86 -7.26
N TYR A 148 10.15 15.24 -8.53
CA TYR A 148 10.09 16.64 -8.97
C TYR A 148 8.67 17.09 -9.26
N SER A 149 8.48 18.41 -9.21
CA SER A 149 7.24 19.05 -9.68
C SER A 149 7.02 18.82 -11.18
N ILE A 150 5.81 18.47 -11.58
CA ILE A 150 5.41 18.39 -12.99
C ILE A 150 5.31 19.78 -13.64
N TYR A 151 5.20 20.84 -12.83
CA TYR A 151 5.12 22.22 -13.30
C TYR A 151 6.50 22.82 -13.55
N ALA A 152 7.55 22.29 -12.92
CA ALA A 152 8.93 22.70 -13.09
C ALA A 152 9.87 21.51 -12.78
N SER A 153 10.46 20.93 -13.83
CA SER A 153 11.22 19.67 -13.76
C SER A 153 12.45 19.68 -12.83
N ASN A 154 12.92 20.86 -12.43
CA ASN A 154 14.07 21.05 -11.55
C ASN A 154 13.66 21.55 -10.16
N GLU A 155 12.36 21.71 -9.89
CA GLU A 155 11.85 22.15 -8.60
C GLU A 155 11.55 20.93 -7.73
N THR A 156 12.31 20.79 -6.65
CA THR A 156 12.12 19.75 -5.66
C THR A 156 10.93 20.11 -4.78
N LEU A 157 9.99 19.17 -4.63
CA LEU A 157 8.87 19.33 -3.72
C LEU A 157 9.32 19.00 -2.30
N THR A 158 9.16 19.97 -1.41
CA THR A 158 9.52 19.81 0.01
C THR A 158 8.30 19.91 0.90
N TYR A 159 8.35 19.22 2.04
CA TYR A 159 7.27 19.17 3.02
C TYR A 159 7.85 19.09 4.44
N THR A 160 7.10 19.60 5.42
CA THR A 160 7.43 19.52 6.85
C THR A 160 6.38 18.77 7.66
N SER A 161 5.28 18.37 7.01
CA SER A 161 4.23 17.56 7.61
C SER A 161 3.73 16.51 6.62
N VAL A 162 3.17 15.41 7.14
CA VAL A 162 2.42 14.41 6.37
C VAL A 162 1.19 14.01 7.16
N TYR A 163 0.05 13.83 6.49
CA TYR A 163 -1.23 13.52 7.13
C TYR A 163 -1.83 12.21 6.62
N PHE A 164 -2.49 11.44 7.48
CA PHE A 164 -3.30 10.30 7.05
C PHE A 164 -4.39 9.99 8.08
N ALA A 165 -5.52 9.46 7.62
CA ALA A 165 -6.62 9.05 8.47
C ALA A 165 -6.38 7.66 9.07
N ILE A 166 -6.85 7.44 10.30
CA ILE A 166 -6.84 6.13 10.97
C ILE A 166 -8.27 5.57 10.93
N SER A 167 -8.40 4.28 10.66
CA SER A 167 -9.67 3.57 10.64
C SER A 167 -9.97 2.91 11.98
N GLU A 168 -11.18 3.12 12.48
CA GLU A 168 -11.72 2.42 13.66
C GLU A 168 -12.12 0.97 13.33
N THR A 169 -12.13 0.58 12.05
CA THR A 169 -12.53 -0.76 11.62
C THR A 169 -11.32 -1.61 11.26
N ASP A 170 -11.25 -2.83 11.80
CA ASP A 170 -10.25 -3.84 11.44
C ASP A 170 -10.47 -4.38 10.03
N ARG A 171 -9.90 -3.69 9.03
CA ARG A 171 -9.93 -4.13 7.64
C ARG A 171 -8.89 -3.40 6.81
N LEU A 172 -8.39 -4.11 5.79
CA LEU A 172 -7.53 -3.53 4.76
C LEU A 172 -8.33 -2.51 3.92
N ASN A 173 -7.96 -1.23 4.00
CA ASN A 173 -8.58 -0.15 3.24
C ASN A 173 -7.57 0.56 2.35
N THR A 174 -8.06 1.42 1.45
CA THR A 174 -7.17 2.38 0.79
C THR A 174 -6.83 3.49 1.79
N LEU A 175 -5.57 3.56 2.18
CA LEU A 175 -4.98 4.66 2.94
C LEU A 175 -4.46 5.71 1.97
N ASN A 176 -4.90 6.95 2.14
CA ASN A 176 -4.34 8.10 1.45
C ASN A 176 -3.41 8.85 2.42
N ILE A 177 -2.16 9.01 2.01
CA ILE A 177 -1.17 9.78 2.75
C ILE A 177 -1.01 11.12 2.04
N TYR A 178 -1.43 12.18 2.70
CA TYR A 178 -1.44 13.53 2.17
C TYR A 178 -0.15 14.26 2.53
N ILE A 179 0.50 14.80 1.51
CA ILE A 179 1.76 15.54 1.60
C ILE A 179 1.46 16.98 1.17
N PRO A 180 1.41 17.93 2.13
CA PRO A 180 1.27 19.34 1.84
C PRO A 180 2.48 19.84 1.06
N VAL A 181 2.21 20.49 -0.06
CA VAL A 181 3.20 21.18 -0.87
C VAL A 181 2.71 22.60 -1.16
N LYS A 182 3.66 23.53 -1.15
CA LYS A 182 3.42 24.90 -1.58
C LYS A 182 4.15 25.13 -2.89
N TYR A 183 3.40 25.39 -3.95
CA TYR A 183 3.99 25.80 -5.23
C TYR A 183 4.42 27.26 -5.16
N ARG A 184 5.60 27.58 -5.68
CA ARG A 184 6.16 28.95 -5.65
C ARG A 184 5.23 30.01 -6.25
N SER A 185 4.40 29.62 -7.23
CA SER A 185 3.48 30.49 -7.94
C SER A 185 2.11 30.66 -7.27
N LYS A 186 1.84 30.00 -6.14
CA LYS A 186 0.52 29.97 -5.51
C LYS A 186 0.59 30.30 -4.02
N SER A 187 -0.44 31.01 -3.53
CA SER A 187 -0.59 31.34 -2.10
C SER A 187 -0.96 30.12 -1.26
N ASP A 188 -1.80 29.25 -1.83
CA ASP A 188 -2.45 28.17 -1.12
C ASP A 188 -1.55 26.95 -0.98
N THR A 189 -1.84 26.15 0.05
CA THR A 189 -1.18 24.84 0.25
C THR A 189 -2.02 23.76 -0.41
N TYR A 190 -1.37 22.99 -1.26
CA TYR A 190 -1.98 21.87 -1.97
C TYR A 190 -1.57 20.56 -1.31
N ALA A 191 -2.40 19.54 -1.41
CA ALA A 191 -2.09 18.20 -0.94
C ALA A 191 -1.79 17.33 -2.16
N LEU A 192 -0.58 16.78 -2.19
CA LEU A 192 -0.30 15.57 -2.97
C LEU A 192 -0.75 14.39 -2.15
N HIS A 193 -1.01 13.26 -2.79
CA HIS A 193 -1.34 12.05 -2.03
C HIS A 193 -0.66 10.82 -2.59
N ILE A 194 -0.29 9.93 -1.68
CA ILE A 194 0.13 8.57 -1.99
C ILE A 194 -0.98 7.64 -1.49
N SER A 195 -1.61 6.95 -2.43
CA SER A 195 -2.64 5.97 -2.12
C SER A 195 -2.00 4.59 -1.96
N GLN A 196 -2.30 3.87 -0.88
CA GLN A 196 -1.84 2.50 -0.63
C GLN A 196 -2.89 1.63 0.06
N LYS A 197 -2.73 0.30 0.01
CA LYS A 197 -3.54 -0.60 0.83
C LYS A 197 -2.86 -0.79 2.18
N ALA A 198 -3.57 -0.50 3.27
CA ALA A 198 -3.07 -0.66 4.63
C ALA A 198 -4.24 -0.92 5.60
N ASN A 199 -3.93 -1.56 6.73
CA ASN A 199 -4.87 -1.69 7.85
C ASN A 199 -4.39 -0.82 9.01
N THR A 200 -5.07 0.30 9.25
CA THR A 200 -4.68 1.26 10.30
C THR A 200 -5.32 0.98 11.66
N HIS A 201 -6.08 -0.12 11.81
CA HIS A 201 -6.80 -0.41 13.05
C HIS A 201 -5.87 -0.63 14.25
N ASP A 202 -4.75 -1.33 14.07
CA ASP A 202 -3.77 -1.55 15.14
C ASP A 202 -3.18 -0.24 15.68
N ILE A 203 -3.12 0.81 14.85
CA ILE A 203 -2.74 2.16 15.27
C ILE A 203 -3.88 2.79 16.08
N PHE A 204 -5.13 2.64 15.65
CA PHE A 204 -6.31 3.12 16.38
C PHE A 204 -6.35 2.56 17.80
N GLU A 205 -6.30 1.22 17.95
CA GLU A 205 -6.32 0.58 19.27
C GLU A 205 -5.17 1.08 20.15
N HIS A 206 -3.98 1.18 19.57
CA HIS A 206 -2.80 1.69 20.27
C HIS A 206 -3.01 3.12 20.79
N ILE A 207 -3.49 4.05 19.96
CA ILE A 207 -3.66 5.43 20.42
C ILE A 207 -4.78 5.55 21.47
N THR A 208 -5.83 4.73 21.39
CA THR A 208 -6.95 4.79 22.34
C THR A 208 -6.64 4.16 23.69
N ASP A 209 -5.89 3.06 23.70
CA ASP A 209 -5.52 2.36 24.94
C ASP A 209 -4.64 3.22 25.86
N TYR A 210 -3.77 4.04 25.27
CA TYR A 210 -2.86 4.93 26.02
C TYR A 210 -3.59 6.07 26.76
N LYS A 211 -4.83 6.39 26.41
CA LYS A 211 -5.59 7.44 27.12
C LYS A 211 -6.39 6.91 28.32
N THR A 212 -6.32 5.61 28.59
CA THR A 212 -7.08 4.94 29.65
C THR A 212 -6.39 4.98 31.03
N PHE A 213 -5.36 5.82 31.21
CA PHE A 213 -4.67 6.04 32.48
C PHE A 213 -4.56 7.53 32.84
#